data_AF-A0A8J8IYJ0-F1
#
_entry.id   AF-A0A8J8IYJ0-F1
#
_cell.length_a   1.000
_cell.length_b   1.000
_cell.length_c   1.000
_cell.angle_alpha   90.00
_cell.angle_beta   90.00
_cell.angle_gamma   90.00
#
_symmetry.space_group_name_H-M   'P 1'
#
loop_
_entity.id
_entity.type
_entity.pdbx_description
1 polymer ?
#
loop_
_entity_poly.entity_id
_entity_poly.type
_entity_poly.pdbx_seq_one_letter_code
_entity_poly.pdbx_strand_id
1 'polypeptide(L)'
;MNPTLLLLGQSFSLAAKLTGFVFLAYVYWKYQRKPALFWSISWLSAAFSIISDITGNLYILTLSEAFWSAFLFHGVAVLLEEEEFSSKHLKVFSVAPIVIATYAILLGLLEYSSDWFVILGLPYASSALFMVLSGFLMLSIRRTYNHRALYLGSILVINGIHEMDYPVLRLVDWFAPIGFTLGAIFAILSAYIMIKFAFTEEFIKIEKLPREVPLKPRLMIIPPSEYPKIKEELKDIPVLAFVRDLDTPKTWRKFFVSATVEHGSIFPTELPKITEITIRYFREAREKNFEGVALIDCPEYLRTYNGFDAIVKFLASLKDYTILYQAVLILVIDERAWDERELTLLKRLLT
;
A
#
# COMPACT_ATOMS: atom_id res chain seq x y z
N MET A 1 -9.17 3.83 -41.69
CA MET A 1 -8.36 3.97 -40.45
C MET A 1 -7.16 4.87 -40.73
N ASN A 2 -6.90 5.91 -39.93
CA ASN A 2 -5.63 6.67 -40.04
C ASN A 2 -4.55 5.92 -39.24
N PRO A 3 -3.66 5.16 -39.87
CA PRO A 3 -2.72 4.27 -39.17
C PRO A 3 -1.77 5.06 -38.26
N THR A 4 -1.46 6.29 -38.64
CA THR A 4 -0.58 7.19 -37.88
C THR A 4 -1.19 7.58 -36.53
N LEU A 5 -2.50 7.88 -36.50
CA LEU A 5 -3.18 8.27 -35.27
C LEU A 5 -3.28 7.08 -34.29
N LEU A 6 -3.56 5.88 -34.81
CA LEU A 6 -3.61 4.65 -34.02
C LEU A 6 -2.25 4.34 -33.38
N LEU A 7 -1.18 4.35 -34.19
CA LEU A 7 0.19 4.11 -33.72
C LEU A 7 0.65 5.14 -32.69
N LEU A 8 0.29 6.41 -32.88
CA LEU A 8 0.58 7.46 -31.89
C LEU A 8 -0.14 7.19 -30.56
N GLY A 9 -1.43 6.86 -30.59
CA GLY A 9 -2.20 6.51 -29.39
C GLY A 9 -1.62 5.31 -28.65
N GLN A 10 -1.29 4.24 -29.38
CA GLN A 10 -0.62 3.06 -28.83
C GLN A 10 0.76 3.39 -28.24
N SER A 11 1.56 4.22 -28.91
CA SER A 11 2.89 4.64 -28.44
C SER A 11 2.83 5.44 -27.14
N PHE A 12 1.92 6.40 -27.04
CA PHE A 12 1.72 7.17 -25.81
C PHE A 12 1.22 6.28 -24.66
N SER A 13 0.29 5.37 -24.95
CA SER A 13 -0.20 4.40 -23.96
C SER A 13 0.92 3.49 -23.46
N LEU A 14 1.76 2.97 -24.37
CA LEU A 14 2.92 2.15 -24.02
C LEU A 14 3.92 2.90 -23.14
N ALA A 15 4.25 4.14 -23.50
CA ALA A 15 5.15 4.97 -22.71
C ALA A 15 4.60 5.23 -21.29
N ALA A 16 3.30 5.53 -21.17
CA ALA A 16 2.64 5.71 -19.88
C ALA A 16 2.70 4.43 -19.03
N LYS A 17 2.46 3.27 -19.65
CA LYS A 17 2.49 1.97 -18.97
C LYS A 17 3.88 1.59 -18.47
N LEU A 18 4.91 1.77 -19.30
CA LEU A 18 6.30 1.57 -18.90
C LEU A 18 6.73 2.54 -17.80
N THR A 19 6.29 3.80 -17.86
CA THR A 19 6.54 4.78 -16.82
C THR A 19 5.89 4.34 -15.50
N GLY A 20 4.63 3.90 -15.54
CA GLY A 20 3.93 3.29 -14.40
C GLY A 20 4.72 2.15 -13.77
N PHE A 21 5.18 1.19 -14.60
CA PHE A 21 5.99 0.07 -14.16
C PHE A 21 7.27 0.52 -13.43
N VAL A 22 8.06 1.41 -14.02
CA VAL A 22 9.36 1.86 -13.46
C VAL A 22 9.17 2.59 -12.14
N PHE A 23 8.25 3.55 -12.06
CA PHE A 23 8.04 4.32 -10.84
C PHE A 23 7.47 3.47 -9.70
N LEU A 24 6.56 2.54 -9.99
CA LEU A 24 6.00 1.65 -8.96
C LEU A 24 7.02 0.60 -8.51
N ALA A 25 7.86 0.09 -9.42
CA ALA A 25 9.00 -0.77 -9.07
C ALA A 25 9.98 -0.04 -8.15
N TYR A 26 10.28 1.23 -8.45
CA TYR A 26 11.11 2.08 -7.61
C TYR A 26 10.49 2.28 -6.22
N VAL A 27 9.18 2.55 -6.14
CA VAL A 27 8.48 2.67 -4.85
C VAL A 27 8.59 1.39 -4.04
N TYR A 28 8.39 0.22 -4.66
CA TYR A 28 8.57 -1.05 -3.98
C TYR A 28 10.03 -1.23 -3.50
N TRP A 29 11.01 -1.01 -4.37
CA TRP A 29 12.41 -1.21 -4.03
C TRP A 29 12.86 -0.31 -2.87
N LYS A 30 12.49 0.99 -2.92
CA LYS A 30 12.89 1.98 -1.92
C LYS A 30 12.10 1.89 -0.62
N TYR A 31 10.78 1.73 -0.70
CA TYR A 31 9.89 1.86 0.45
C TYR A 31 9.31 0.52 0.93
N GLN A 32 9.59 -0.58 0.23
CA GLN A 32 9.11 -1.94 0.54
C GLN A 32 7.58 -2.04 0.62
N ARG A 33 6.85 -1.19 -0.13
CA ARG A 33 5.39 -1.22 -0.20
C ARG A 33 4.92 -2.38 -1.07
N LYS A 34 4.34 -3.42 -0.46
CA LYS A 34 3.89 -4.61 -1.19
C LYS A 34 2.85 -4.32 -2.28
N PRO A 35 1.85 -3.43 -2.09
CA PRO A 35 0.91 -3.08 -3.18
C PRO A 35 1.60 -2.56 -4.44
N ALA A 36 2.70 -1.80 -4.29
CA ALA A 36 3.43 -1.22 -5.40
C ALA A 36 4.15 -2.27 -6.26
N LEU A 37 4.59 -3.39 -5.68
CA LEU A 37 5.15 -4.51 -6.43
C LEU A 37 4.11 -5.10 -7.39
N PHE A 38 2.92 -5.41 -6.88
CA PHE A 38 1.85 -5.99 -7.69
C PHE A 38 1.37 -5.01 -8.75
N TRP A 39 1.17 -3.74 -8.40
CA TRP A 39 0.80 -2.74 -9.39
C TRP A 39 1.87 -2.56 -10.47
N SER A 40 3.16 -2.57 -10.11
CA SER A 40 4.27 -2.54 -11.06
C SER A 40 4.16 -3.69 -12.08
N ILE A 41 4.02 -4.93 -11.63
CA ILE A 41 3.87 -6.10 -12.52
C ILE A 41 2.60 -5.98 -13.38
N SER A 42 1.52 -5.40 -12.83
CA SER A 42 0.30 -5.11 -13.59
C SER A 42 0.57 -4.14 -14.74
N TRP A 43 1.31 -3.06 -14.50
CA TRP A 43 1.65 -2.07 -15.53
C TRP A 43 2.63 -2.62 -16.59
N LEU A 44 3.52 -3.53 -16.19
CA LEU A 44 4.35 -4.27 -17.15
C LEU A 44 3.50 -5.17 -18.05
N SER A 45 2.52 -5.88 -17.47
CA SER A 45 1.57 -6.71 -18.23
C SER A 45 0.73 -5.85 -19.19
N ALA A 46 0.27 -4.68 -18.73
CA ALA A 46 -0.45 -3.72 -19.57
C ALA A 46 0.38 -3.24 -20.76
N ALA A 47 1.70 -3.06 -20.58
CA ALA A 47 2.63 -2.68 -21.64
C ALA A 47 2.79 -3.81 -22.67
N PHE A 48 2.90 -5.06 -22.21
CA PHE A 48 2.92 -6.23 -23.10
C PHE A 48 1.63 -6.39 -23.91
N SER A 49 0.48 -6.01 -23.36
CA SER A 49 -0.78 -5.95 -24.12
C SER A 49 -0.64 -5.03 -25.34
N ILE A 50 -0.13 -3.81 -25.19
CA ILE A 50 0.03 -2.89 -26.34
C ILE A 50 1.00 -3.46 -27.38
N ILE A 51 2.11 -4.04 -26.95
CA ILE A 51 3.07 -4.68 -27.86
C ILE A 51 2.42 -5.85 -28.61
N SER A 52 1.58 -6.62 -27.93
CA SER A 52 0.88 -7.77 -28.51
C SER A 52 -0.21 -7.36 -29.50
N ASP A 53 -0.93 -6.27 -29.23
CA ASP A 53 -1.89 -5.66 -30.16
C ASP A 53 -1.18 -5.13 -31.41
N ILE A 54 -0.02 -4.48 -31.27
CA ILE A 54 0.79 -3.99 -32.41
C ILE A 54 1.31 -5.16 -33.27
N THR A 55 1.75 -6.25 -32.63
CA THR A 55 2.31 -7.42 -33.33
C THR A 55 1.23 -8.40 -33.83
N GLY A 56 -0.04 -8.18 -33.49
CA GLY A 56 -1.16 -9.04 -33.87
C GLY A 56 -1.19 -10.39 -33.14
N ASN A 57 -0.48 -10.54 -32.02
CA ASN A 57 -0.49 -11.78 -31.25
C ASN A 57 -1.66 -11.81 -30.25
N LEU A 58 -2.78 -12.37 -30.70
CA LEU A 58 -4.02 -12.44 -29.91
C LEU A 58 -3.86 -13.18 -28.58
N TYR A 59 -3.11 -14.28 -28.54
CA TYR A 59 -2.95 -15.06 -27.31
C TYR A 59 -2.15 -14.33 -26.23
N ILE A 60 -1.05 -13.67 -26.63
CA ILE A 60 -0.26 -12.86 -25.69
C ILE A 60 -1.06 -11.64 -25.27
N LEU A 61 -1.85 -11.03 -26.17
CA LEU A 61 -2.75 -9.93 -25.85
C LEU A 61 -3.78 -10.33 -24.78
N THR A 62 -4.51 -11.43 -25.01
CA THR A 62 -5.47 -12.02 -24.07
C THR A 62 -4.85 -12.23 -22.69
N LEU A 63 -3.67 -12.85 -22.64
CA LEU A 63 -3.00 -13.20 -21.41
C LEU A 63 -2.47 -11.96 -20.66
N SER A 64 -1.91 -11.00 -21.41
CA SER A 64 -1.36 -9.76 -20.85
C SER A 64 -2.43 -8.90 -20.18
N GLU A 65 -3.62 -8.81 -20.77
CA GLU A 65 -4.78 -8.10 -20.21
C GLU A 65 -5.29 -8.75 -18.92
N ALA A 66 -5.39 -10.07 -18.94
CA ALA A 66 -5.77 -10.82 -17.75
C ALA A 66 -4.77 -10.62 -16.61
N PHE A 67 -3.46 -10.71 -16.89
CA PHE A 67 -2.43 -10.42 -15.89
C PHE A 67 -2.47 -8.98 -15.40
N TRP A 68 -2.73 -8.01 -16.28
CA TRP A 68 -2.88 -6.60 -15.89
C TRP A 68 -3.98 -6.43 -14.83
N SER A 69 -5.20 -6.89 -15.12
CA SER A 69 -6.31 -6.79 -14.18
C SER A 69 -6.09 -7.60 -12.90
N ALA A 70 -5.49 -8.80 -13.01
CA ALA A 70 -5.23 -9.69 -11.89
C ALA A 70 -4.26 -9.06 -10.89
N PHE A 71 -3.11 -8.58 -11.37
CA PHE A 71 -2.12 -7.94 -10.50
C PHE A 71 -2.59 -6.59 -9.98
N LEU A 72 -3.38 -5.83 -10.76
CA LEU A 72 -4.00 -4.60 -10.30
C LEU A 72 -4.91 -4.87 -9.09
N PHE A 73 -5.85 -5.81 -9.26
CA PHE A 73 -6.79 -6.20 -8.22
C PHE A 73 -6.07 -6.79 -7.00
N HIS A 74 -5.06 -7.64 -7.24
CA HIS A 74 -4.25 -8.20 -6.16
C HIS A 74 -3.55 -7.11 -5.34
N GLY A 75 -2.95 -6.11 -6.01
CA GLY A 75 -2.32 -4.98 -5.32
C GLY A 75 -3.32 -4.17 -4.48
N VAL A 76 -4.54 -3.96 -4.96
CA VAL A 76 -5.61 -3.33 -4.17
C VAL A 76 -6.01 -4.21 -2.98
N ALA A 77 -6.18 -5.52 -3.18
CA ALA A 77 -6.53 -6.44 -2.10
C ALA A 77 -5.45 -6.52 -1.01
N VAL A 78 -4.16 -6.48 -1.38
CA VAL A 78 -3.04 -6.40 -0.44
C VAL A 78 -3.07 -5.08 0.33
N LEU A 79 -3.35 -3.95 -0.34
CA LEU A 79 -3.49 -2.67 0.34
C LEU A 79 -4.65 -2.69 1.36
N LEU A 80 -5.80 -3.27 0.98
CA LEU A 80 -6.93 -3.40 1.89
C LEU A 80 -6.64 -4.33 3.07
N GLU A 81 -5.84 -5.37 2.87
CA GLU A 81 -5.39 -6.23 3.97
C GLU A 81 -4.43 -5.48 4.90
N GLU A 82 -3.49 -4.69 4.36
CA GLU A 82 -2.57 -3.87 5.15
C GLU A 82 -3.30 -2.82 6.00
N GLU A 83 -4.42 -2.30 5.49
CA GLU A 83 -5.27 -1.31 6.18
C GLU A 83 -6.45 -1.96 6.93
N GLU A 84 -6.49 -3.30 6.96
CA GLU A 84 -7.50 -4.10 7.63
C GLU A 84 -8.95 -3.88 7.18
N PHE A 85 -9.17 -3.36 5.98
CA PHE A 85 -10.51 -3.21 5.39
C PHE A 85 -11.06 -4.50 4.76
N SER A 86 -10.23 -5.54 4.60
CA SER A 86 -10.66 -6.79 3.96
C SER A 86 -9.96 -8.04 4.48
N SER A 87 -10.60 -9.19 4.22
CA SER A 87 -10.07 -10.51 4.55
C SER A 87 -8.93 -10.92 3.61
N LYS A 88 -8.02 -11.76 4.13
CA LYS A 88 -6.91 -12.34 3.35
C LYS A 88 -7.37 -13.12 2.12
N HIS A 89 -8.62 -13.59 2.12
CA HIS A 89 -9.21 -14.38 1.04
C HIS A 89 -9.56 -13.54 -0.19
N LEU A 90 -9.71 -12.21 -0.08
CA LEU A 90 -10.05 -11.36 -1.22
C LEU A 90 -9.02 -11.47 -2.35
N LYS A 91 -7.74 -11.63 -1.99
CA LYS A 91 -6.62 -11.81 -2.93
C LYS A 91 -6.77 -13.03 -3.84
N VAL A 92 -7.48 -14.08 -3.40
CA VAL A 92 -7.66 -15.31 -4.20
C VAL A 92 -8.48 -15.03 -5.46
N PHE A 93 -9.44 -14.10 -5.39
CA PHE A 93 -10.25 -13.73 -6.54
C PHE A 93 -9.43 -13.07 -7.66
N SER A 94 -8.23 -12.55 -7.38
CA SER A 94 -7.37 -11.98 -8.41
C SER A 94 -6.93 -12.98 -9.48
N VAL A 95 -7.06 -14.29 -9.22
CA VAL A 95 -6.71 -15.35 -10.18
C VAL A 95 -7.78 -15.52 -11.27
N ALA A 96 -9.00 -15.05 -11.04
CA ALA A 96 -10.14 -15.30 -11.95
C ALA A 96 -9.91 -14.78 -13.39
N PRO A 97 -9.41 -13.55 -13.64
CA PRO A 97 -9.13 -13.10 -15.01
C PRO A 97 -8.16 -14.02 -15.75
N ILE A 98 -7.13 -14.52 -15.06
CA ILE A 98 -6.11 -15.41 -15.66
C ILE A 98 -6.72 -16.76 -16.00
N VAL A 99 -7.57 -17.31 -15.13
CA VAL A 99 -8.26 -18.60 -15.39
C VAL A 99 -9.18 -18.47 -16.60
N ILE A 100 -9.97 -17.39 -16.67
CA ILE A 100 -10.88 -17.13 -17.79
C ILE A 100 -10.09 -16.99 -19.10
N ALA A 101 -9.02 -16.19 -19.09
CA ALA A 101 -8.14 -16.02 -20.25
C ALA A 101 -7.48 -17.32 -20.70
N THR A 102 -6.94 -18.10 -19.76
CA THR A 102 -6.29 -19.38 -20.07
C THR A 102 -7.31 -20.36 -20.68
N TYR A 103 -8.51 -20.42 -20.12
CA TYR A 103 -9.58 -21.27 -20.65
C TYR A 103 -10.00 -20.83 -22.07
N ALA A 104 -10.16 -19.53 -22.30
CA ALA A 104 -10.46 -18.98 -23.63
C ALA A 104 -9.36 -19.31 -24.67
N ILE A 105 -8.09 -19.20 -24.28
CA ILE A 105 -6.95 -19.57 -25.13
C ILE A 105 -6.98 -21.07 -25.45
N LEU A 106 -7.26 -21.93 -24.46
CA LEU A 106 -7.36 -23.37 -24.68
C LEU A 106 -8.49 -23.73 -25.65
N LEU A 107 -9.64 -23.06 -25.58
CA LEU A 107 -10.73 -23.26 -26.54
C LEU A 107 -10.31 -22.90 -27.98
N GLY A 108 -9.48 -21.87 -28.13
CA GLY A 108 -8.89 -21.49 -29.42
C GLY A 108 -7.86 -22.50 -29.93
N LEU A 109 -6.92 -22.92 -29.07
CA LEU A 109 -5.86 -23.87 -29.44
C LEU A 109 -6.38 -25.29 -29.74
N LEU A 110 -7.47 -25.70 -29.10
CA LEU A 110 -8.13 -26.99 -29.32
C LEU A 110 -9.18 -26.94 -30.44
N GLU A 111 -9.28 -25.81 -31.16
CA GLU A 111 -10.20 -25.60 -32.27
C GLU A 111 -11.70 -25.76 -31.91
N TYR A 112 -12.04 -25.68 -30.61
CA TYR A 112 -13.43 -25.70 -30.15
C TYR A 112 -14.19 -24.40 -30.49
N SER A 113 -13.48 -23.28 -30.53
CA SER A 113 -14.01 -22.00 -31.00
C SER A 113 -12.91 -21.16 -31.63
N SER A 114 -13.15 -20.66 -32.84
CA SER A 114 -12.31 -19.64 -33.49
C SER A 114 -12.91 -18.24 -33.37
N ASP A 115 -13.97 -18.07 -32.57
CA ASP A 115 -14.63 -16.79 -32.41
C ASP A 115 -13.72 -15.85 -31.60
N TRP A 116 -13.35 -14.74 -32.24
CA TRP A 116 -12.63 -13.62 -31.63
C TRP A 116 -13.22 -13.20 -30.28
N PHE A 117 -14.54 -13.18 -30.18
CA PHE A 117 -15.22 -12.74 -28.97
C PHE A 117 -14.96 -13.71 -27.81
N VAL A 118 -14.87 -15.01 -28.10
CA VAL A 118 -14.55 -16.03 -27.10
C VAL A 118 -13.08 -15.94 -26.68
N ILE A 119 -12.16 -15.83 -27.65
CA ILE A 119 -10.71 -15.86 -27.39
C ILE A 119 -10.21 -14.55 -26.77
N LEU A 120 -10.77 -13.40 -27.14
CA LEU A 120 -10.31 -12.09 -26.69
C LEU A 120 -11.39 -11.26 -25.98
N GLY A 121 -12.59 -11.18 -26.54
CA GLY A 121 -13.67 -10.34 -26.01
C GLY A 121 -14.06 -10.67 -24.56
N LEU A 122 -14.28 -11.96 -24.26
CA LEU A 122 -14.63 -12.43 -22.92
C LEU A 122 -13.50 -12.16 -21.89
N PRO A 123 -12.23 -12.51 -22.17
CA PRO A 123 -11.11 -12.12 -21.31
C PRO A 123 -11.00 -10.61 -21.05
N TYR A 124 -11.16 -9.78 -22.08
CA TYR A 124 -11.18 -8.32 -21.93
C TYR A 124 -12.31 -7.85 -21.01
N ALA A 125 -13.55 -8.31 -21.25
CA ALA A 125 -14.69 -7.97 -20.42
C ALA A 125 -14.49 -8.37 -18.95
N SER A 126 -13.92 -9.56 -18.71
CA SER A 126 -13.60 -10.02 -17.36
C SER A 126 -12.51 -9.16 -16.71
N SER A 127 -11.47 -8.79 -17.45
CA SER A 127 -10.37 -7.95 -16.96
C SER A 127 -10.88 -6.54 -16.61
N ALA A 128 -11.69 -5.97 -17.47
CA ALA A 128 -12.36 -4.69 -17.28
C ALA A 128 -13.25 -4.68 -16.02
N LEU A 129 -14.01 -5.75 -15.77
CA LEU A 129 -14.79 -5.91 -14.54
C LEU A 129 -13.90 -5.88 -13.30
N PHE A 130 -12.77 -6.59 -13.31
CA PHE A 130 -11.84 -6.58 -12.18
C PHE A 130 -11.17 -5.22 -11.96
N MET A 131 -10.95 -4.43 -13.01
CA MET A 131 -10.51 -3.03 -12.90
C MET A 131 -11.59 -2.16 -12.23
N VAL A 132 -12.86 -2.32 -12.63
CA VAL A 132 -13.99 -1.61 -11.99
C VAL A 132 -14.12 -1.99 -10.51
N LEU A 133 -14.04 -3.28 -10.18
CA LEU A 133 -14.06 -3.75 -8.80
C LEU A 133 -12.88 -3.19 -7.99
N SER A 134 -11.69 -3.15 -8.56
CA SER A 134 -10.51 -2.51 -7.95
C SER A 134 -10.79 -1.04 -7.63
N GLY A 135 -11.45 -0.32 -8.54
CA GLY A 135 -11.86 1.06 -8.34
C GLY A 135 -12.85 1.24 -7.19
N PHE A 136 -13.91 0.42 -7.11
CA PHE A 136 -14.86 0.47 -5.99
C PHE A 136 -14.21 0.14 -4.64
N LEU A 137 -13.32 -0.86 -4.61
CA LEU A 137 -12.55 -1.22 -3.42
C LEU A 137 -11.66 -0.06 -2.97
N MET A 138 -11.00 0.63 -3.90
CA MET A 138 -10.23 1.84 -3.60
C MET A 138 -11.12 2.97 -3.04
N LEU A 139 -12.34 3.14 -3.54
CA LEU A 139 -13.28 4.13 -2.99
C LEU A 139 -13.71 3.83 -1.55
N SER A 140 -13.73 2.55 -1.15
CA SER A 140 -14.11 2.14 0.21
C SER A 140 -13.15 2.67 1.28
N ILE A 141 -11.87 2.85 0.94
CA ILE A 141 -10.83 3.39 1.83
C ILE A 141 -10.67 4.91 1.74
N ARG A 142 -11.64 5.62 1.15
CA ARG A 142 -11.67 7.08 1.12
C ARG A 142 -11.58 7.71 2.51
N ARG A 143 -12.12 7.07 3.56
CA ARG A 143 -12.00 7.62 4.92
C ARG A 143 -10.54 7.69 5.41
N THR A 144 -9.69 6.77 4.94
CA THR A 144 -8.27 6.70 5.31
C THR A 144 -7.42 7.57 4.38
N TYR A 145 -7.63 7.45 3.07
CA TYR A 145 -6.78 8.07 2.03
C TYR A 145 -7.38 9.34 1.39
N ASN A 146 -8.53 9.82 1.89
CA ASN A 146 -9.26 11.01 1.46
C ASN A 146 -9.38 11.14 -0.08
N HIS A 147 -9.03 12.30 -0.64
CA HIS A 147 -9.11 12.59 -2.06
C HIS A 147 -8.21 11.68 -2.91
N ARG A 148 -7.14 11.10 -2.35
CA ARG A 148 -6.21 10.25 -3.12
C ARG A 148 -6.87 8.93 -3.50
N ALA A 149 -7.54 8.28 -2.54
CA ALA A 149 -8.36 7.10 -2.82
C ALA A 149 -9.58 7.42 -3.68
N LEU A 150 -10.19 8.59 -3.50
CA LEU A 150 -11.27 9.04 -4.38
C LEU A 150 -10.80 9.14 -5.83
N TYR A 151 -9.69 9.82 -6.10
CA TYR A 151 -9.18 10.01 -7.46
C TYR A 151 -8.72 8.68 -8.07
N LEU A 152 -7.98 7.85 -7.33
CA LEU A 152 -7.52 6.55 -7.82
C LEU A 152 -8.70 5.59 -8.06
N GLY A 153 -9.66 5.53 -7.13
CA GLY A 153 -10.85 4.70 -7.29
C GLY A 153 -11.69 5.13 -8.49
N SER A 154 -11.98 6.42 -8.62
CA SER A 154 -12.77 6.95 -9.73
C SER A 154 -12.12 6.73 -11.09
N ILE A 155 -10.80 6.97 -11.23
CA ILE A 155 -10.14 6.77 -12.53
C ILE A 155 -10.10 5.28 -12.92
N LEU A 156 -9.93 4.37 -11.96
CA LEU A 156 -9.97 2.93 -12.22
C LEU A 156 -11.37 2.45 -12.63
N VAL A 157 -12.43 2.98 -12.01
CA VAL A 157 -13.82 2.70 -12.44
C VAL A 157 -14.05 3.20 -13.86
N ILE A 158 -13.69 4.45 -14.16
CA ILE A 158 -13.90 5.03 -15.50
C ILE A 158 -13.09 4.26 -16.54
N ASN A 159 -11.83 3.94 -16.26
CA ASN A 159 -10.97 3.21 -17.19
C ASN A 159 -11.48 1.76 -17.39
N GLY A 160 -11.92 1.09 -16.32
CA GLY A 160 -12.52 -0.24 -16.43
C GLY A 160 -13.82 -0.23 -17.23
N ILE A 161 -14.70 0.77 -17.06
CA ILE A 161 -15.91 0.90 -17.88
C ILE A 161 -15.57 1.16 -19.34
N HIS A 162 -14.55 1.98 -19.61
CA HIS A 162 -14.04 2.22 -20.96
C HIS A 162 -13.55 0.91 -21.60
N GLU A 163 -12.73 0.13 -20.91
CA GLU A 163 -12.25 -1.16 -21.42
C GLU A 163 -13.37 -2.19 -21.67
N MET A 164 -14.54 -2.07 -21.03
CA MET A 164 -15.70 -2.93 -21.32
C MET A 164 -16.29 -2.68 -22.72
N ASP A 165 -16.02 -1.54 -23.34
CA ASP A 165 -16.48 -1.25 -24.69
C ASP A 165 -15.68 -2.02 -25.76
N TYR A 166 -14.47 -2.46 -25.42
CA TYR A 166 -13.51 -3.05 -26.36
C TYR A 166 -14.08 -4.27 -27.11
N PRO A 167 -14.72 -5.26 -26.45
CA PRO A 167 -15.26 -6.42 -27.15
C PRO A 167 -16.33 -6.09 -28.20
N VAL A 168 -16.97 -4.91 -28.10
CA VAL A 168 -18.09 -4.50 -28.95
C VAL A 168 -17.65 -3.45 -29.97
N LEU A 169 -16.87 -2.45 -29.55
CA LEU A 169 -16.56 -1.26 -30.35
C LEU A 169 -15.20 -1.32 -31.05
N ARG A 170 -14.33 -2.28 -30.71
CA ARG A 170 -12.99 -2.42 -31.34
C ARG A 170 -13.04 -2.60 -32.85
N LEU A 171 -14.06 -3.32 -33.34
CA LEU A 171 -14.27 -3.60 -34.76
C LEU A 171 -15.03 -2.47 -35.49
N VAL A 172 -15.43 -1.41 -34.77
CA VAL A 172 -16.15 -0.28 -35.34
C VAL A 172 -15.13 0.78 -35.80
N ASP A 173 -14.90 0.83 -37.12
CA ASP A 173 -13.82 1.62 -37.75
C ASP A 173 -13.77 3.10 -37.35
N TRP A 174 -14.94 3.74 -37.20
CA TRP A 174 -15.01 5.17 -36.85
C TRP A 174 -14.72 5.41 -35.36
N PHE A 175 -15.03 4.44 -34.50
CA PHE A 175 -14.87 4.57 -33.05
C PHE A 175 -13.47 4.13 -32.59
N ALA A 176 -12.86 3.13 -33.22
CA ALA A 176 -11.59 2.57 -32.78
C ALA A 176 -10.51 3.65 -32.51
N PRO A 177 -10.26 4.66 -33.37
CA PRO A 177 -9.29 5.71 -33.08
C PRO A 177 -9.64 6.56 -31.85
N ILE A 178 -10.93 6.82 -31.62
CA ILE A 178 -11.43 7.56 -30.47
C ILE A 178 -11.23 6.72 -29.21
N GLY A 179 -11.61 5.44 -29.25
CA GLY A 179 -11.45 4.50 -28.15
C GLY A 179 -9.98 4.38 -27.70
N PHE A 180 -9.04 4.22 -28.64
CA PHE A 180 -7.61 4.17 -28.31
C PHE A 180 -7.07 5.50 -27.76
N THR A 181 -7.57 6.64 -28.25
CA THR A 181 -7.17 7.96 -27.73
C THR A 181 -7.65 8.16 -26.30
N LEU A 182 -8.91 7.82 -26.00
CA LEU A 182 -9.46 7.84 -24.65
C LEU A 182 -8.71 6.87 -23.72
N GLY A 183 -8.44 5.66 -24.18
CA GLY A 183 -7.65 4.67 -23.45
C GLY A 183 -6.24 5.18 -23.11
N ALA A 184 -5.57 5.87 -24.04
CA ALA A 184 -4.27 6.49 -23.76
C ALA A 184 -4.36 7.60 -22.69
N ILE A 185 -5.39 8.46 -22.75
CA ILE A 185 -5.62 9.50 -21.75
C ILE A 185 -5.87 8.88 -20.37
N PHE A 186 -6.74 7.87 -20.29
CA PHE A 186 -7.04 7.18 -19.03
C PHE A 186 -5.85 6.41 -18.50
N ALA A 187 -5.01 5.80 -19.35
CA ALA A 187 -3.77 5.16 -18.94
C ALA A 187 -2.78 6.18 -18.33
N ILE A 188 -2.59 7.34 -18.98
CA ILE A 188 -1.72 8.41 -18.45
C ILE A 188 -2.23 8.91 -17.09
N LEU A 189 -3.52 9.20 -16.98
CA LEU A 189 -4.14 9.67 -15.73
C LEU A 189 -4.06 8.61 -14.63
N SER A 190 -4.37 7.35 -14.96
CA SER A 190 -4.28 6.23 -14.02
C SER A 190 -2.86 6.03 -13.51
N ALA A 191 -1.86 6.05 -14.40
CA ALA A 191 -0.45 5.94 -14.03
C ALA A 191 -0.05 7.08 -13.10
N TYR A 192 -0.35 8.33 -13.47
CA TYR A 192 -0.03 9.50 -12.68
C TYR A 192 -0.64 9.46 -11.27
N ILE A 193 -1.95 9.19 -11.19
CA ILE A 193 -2.68 9.15 -9.91
C ILE A 193 -2.18 7.98 -9.04
N MET A 194 -1.96 6.81 -9.65
CA MET A 194 -1.48 5.62 -8.93
C MET A 194 -0.05 5.79 -8.42
N ILE A 195 0.84 6.40 -9.21
CA ILE A 195 2.20 6.75 -8.77
C ILE A 195 2.11 7.70 -7.57
N LYS A 196 1.35 8.80 -7.67
CA LYS A 196 1.15 9.73 -6.54
C LYS A 196 0.56 9.04 -5.30
N PHE A 197 -0.36 8.11 -5.49
CA PHE A 197 -0.92 7.32 -4.41
C PHE A 197 0.14 6.42 -3.76
N ALA A 198 0.94 5.72 -4.56
CA ALA A 198 1.98 4.83 -4.08
C ALA A 198 3.09 5.55 -3.29
N PHE A 199 3.44 6.78 -3.69
CA PHE A 199 4.36 7.67 -2.97
C PHE A 199 3.76 8.32 -1.71
N THR A 200 2.49 8.09 -1.41
CA THR A 200 1.90 8.54 -0.15
C THR A 200 2.43 7.68 0.99
N GLU A 201 3.43 8.18 1.72
CA GLU A 201 3.78 7.65 3.04
C GLU A 201 2.78 8.18 4.09
N GLU A 202 2.17 7.25 4.84
CA GLU A 202 0.96 7.44 5.64
C GLU A 202 1.20 7.56 7.15
N PHE A 203 2.42 7.39 7.64
CA PHE A 203 2.64 7.48 9.07
C PHE A 203 2.35 8.89 9.60
N ILE A 204 2.57 9.92 8.79
CA ILE A 204 2.44 11.33 9.19
C ILE A 204 1.45 12.07 8.30
N LYS A 205 0.26 12.29 8.88
CA LYS A 205 -0.93 12.83 8.22
C LYS A 205 -1.03 14.37 8.22
N ILE A 206 -0.09 15.07 8.86
CA ILE A 206 -0.21 16.51 9.12
C ILE A 206 0.52 17.32 8.03
N GLU A 207 -0.20 18.24 7.37
CA GLU A 207 0.32 19.12 6.31
C GLU A 207 1.28 20.21 6.81
N LYS A 208 1.19 20.58 8.10
CA LYS A 208 2.12 21.49 8.77
C LYS A 208 2.70 20.82 10.00
N LEU A 209 3.89 20.25 9.83
CA LEU A 209 4.61 19.64 10.93
C LEU A 209 5.24 20.73 11.80
N PRO A 210 5.06 20.70 13.13
CA PRO A 210 5.88 21.53 14.01
C PRO A 210 7.36 21.17 13.78
N ARG A 211 8.19 22.20 13.56
CA ARG A 211 9.61 22.03 13.19
C ARG A 211 10.48 21.51 14.34
N GLU A 212 10.05 21.75 15.57
CA GLU A 212 10.75 21.31 16.77
C GLU A 212 9.73 20.67 17.71
N VAL A 213 10.00 19.43 18.11
CA VAL A 213 9.30 18.83 19.24
C VAL A 213 10.04 19.32 20.49
N PRO A 214 9.36 19.85 21.52
CA PRO A 214 10.02 20.41 22.70
C PRO A 214 10.72 19.35 23.58
N LEU A 215 10.83 18.10 23.12
CA LEU A 215 11.35 16.98 23.89
C LEU A 215 12.86 16.85 23.69
N LYS A 216 13.62 17.14 24.75
CA LYS A 216 15.02 16.73 24.92
C LYS A 216 15.07 15.95 26.24
N PRO A 217 15.32 14.63 26.26
CA PRO A 217 16.22 13.83 25.42
C PRO A 217 15.54 12.94 24.34
N ARG A 218 16.35 12.34 23.43
CA ARG A 218 15.91 11.40 22.38
C ARG A 218 15.32 10.09 22.89
N LEU A 219 15.54 9.78 24.15
CA LEU A 219 14.87 8.71 24.86
C LEU A 219 14.35 9.28 26.18
N MET A 220 13.07 9.06 26.43
CA MET A 220 12.40 9.45 27.66
C MET A 220 11.78 8.23 28.30
N ILE A 221 12.21 7.92 29.53
CA ILE A 221 11.52 6.96 30.37
C ILE A 221 10.67 7.78 31.33
N ILE A 222 9.34 7.62 31.26
CA ILE A 222 8.39 8.35 32.09
C ILE A 222 7.56 7.37 32.93
N PRO A 223 7.20 7.74 34.16
CA PRO A 223 6.26 6.95 34.95
C PRO A 223 4.83 7.10 34.42
N PRO A 224 3.93 6.13 34.67
CA PRO A 224 2.52 6.22 34.25
C PRO A 224 1.79 7.47 34.74
N SER A 225 2.21 8.04 35.87
CA SER A 225 1.66 9.29 36.41
C SER A 225 1.92 10.51 35.53
N GLU A 226 2.97 10.50 34.71
CA GLU A 226 3.31 11.59 33.79
C GLU A 226 2.71 11.41 32.40
N TYR A 227 2.24 10.20 32.06
CA TYR A 227 1.70 9.89 30.74
C TYR A 227 0.52 10.80 30.33
N PRO A 228 -0.46 11.13 31.19
CA PRO A 228 -1.53 12.05 30.83
C PRO A 228 -1.04 13.44 30.41
N LYS A 229 0.03 13.94 31.05
CA LYS A 229 0.62 15.24 30.73
C LYS A 229 1.27 15.22 29.34
N ILE A 230 1.99 14.13 29.02
CA ILE A 230 2.60 13.93 27.70
C ILE A 230 1.55 13.79 26.60
N LYS A 231 0.41 13.11 26.87
CA LYS A 231 -0.71 13.04 25.93
C LYS A 231 -1.22 14.44 25.55
N GLU A 232 -1.32 15.35 26.51
CA GLU A 232 -1.77 16.72 26.29
C GLU A 232 -0.71 17.57 25.55
N GLU A 233 0.57 17.47 25.93
CA GLU A 233 1.66 18.21 25.28
C GLU A 233 1.85 17.81 23.80
N LEU A 234 1.65 16.53 23.48
CA LEU A 234 1.82 15.98 22.15
C LEU A 234 0.50 15.81 21.39
N LYS A 235 -0.61 16.39 21.85
CA LYS A 235 -1.94 16.20 21.25
C LYS A 235 -2.02 16.67 19.80
N ASP A 236 -1.22 17.66 19.42
CA ASP A 236 -1.21 18.25 18.07
C ASP A 236 -0.02 17.77 17.22
N ILE A 237 0.78 16.85 17.76
CA ILE A 237 2.00 16.31 17.15
C ILE A 237 1.72 14.88 16.67
N PRO A 238 2.20 14.47 15.48
CA PRO A 238 2.07 13.09 15.06
C PRO A 238 2.98 12.23 15.93
N VAL A 239 2.38 11.23 16.57
CA VAL A 239 3.08 10.24 17.40
C VAL A 239 2.69 8.85 16.92
N LEU A 240 3.69 7.98 16.76
CA LEU A 240 3.47 6.55 16.60
C LEU A 240 3.36 5.92 17.98
N ALA A 241 2.21 5.38 18.35
CA ALA A 241 1.97 4.88 19.70
C ALA A 241 1.62 3.38 19.70
N PHE A 242 2.33 2.60 20.50
CA PHE A 242 2.02 1.19 20.79
C PHE A 242 1.38 1.14 22.18
N VAL A 243 0.07 0.90 22.20
CA VAL A 243 -0.76 1.18 23.38
C VAL A 243 -1.59 -0.01 23.86
N ARG A 244 -1.82 -0.09 25.17
CA ARG A 244 -2.81 -0.99 25.79
C ARG A 244 -4.13 -0.30 26.14
N ASP A 245 -4.21 1.01 26.00
CA ASP A 245 -5.44 1.79 26.12
C ASP A 245 -5.63 2.62 24.85
N LEU A 246 -6.85 2.58 24.30
CA LEU A 246 -7.21 3.30 23.09
C LEU A 246 -7.53 4.78 23.35
N ASP A 247 -7.57 5.23 24.60
CA ASP A 247 -7.72 6.64 24.96
C ASP A 247 -6.44 7.44 24.63
N THR A 248 -6.26 7.80 23.36
CA THR A 248 -5.13 8.59 22.86
C THR A 248 -5.60 9.71 21.93
N PRO A 249 -4.80 10.79 21.79
CA PRO A 249 -5.10 11.86 20.83
C PRO A 249 -5.37 11.33 19.41
N LYS A 250 -6.28 11.99 18.69
CA LYS A 250 -6.71 11.58 17.33
C LYS A 250 -5.61 11.74 16.27
N THR A 251 -4.63 12.60 16.54
CA THR A 251 -3.46 12.87 15.70
C THR A 251 -2.45 11.73 15.71
N TRP A 252 -2.49 10.86 16.73
CA TRP A 252 -1.55 9.76 16.90
C TRP A 252 -1.93 8.58 16.02
N ARG A 253 -0.93 7.95 15.38
CA ARG A 253 -1.10 6.64 14.77
C ARG A 253 -0.89 5.59 15.87
N LYS A 254 -1.97 5.00 16.33
CA LYS A 254 -1.96 4.02 17.42
C LYS A 254 -2.07 2.59 16.93
N PHE A 255 -1.35 1.70 17.60
CA PHE A 255 -1.43 0.25 17.45
C PHE A 255 -1.75 -0.36 18.81
N PHE A 256 -2.83 -1.13 18.87
CA PHE A 256 -3.25 -1.78 20.10
C PHE A 256 -2.42 -3.04 20.33
N VAL A 257 -1.70 -3.17 21.45
CA VAL A 257 -0.92 -4.38 21.71
C VAL A 257 -1.79 -5.39 22.43
N SER A 258 -2.11 -6.53 21.83
CA SER A 258 -2.95 -7.55 22.48
C SER A 258 -2.64 -8.96 22.03
N ALA A 259 -2.81 -9.92 22.93
CA ALA A 259 -2.78 -11.34 22.60
C ALA A 259 -4.10 -11.85 21.97
N THR A 260 -5.16 -11.05 22.02
CA THR A 260 -6.44 -11.34 21.35
C THR A 260 -6.47 -10.75 19.95
N VAL A 261 -7.10 -11.46 19.01
CA VAL A 261 -7.27 -11.00 17.63
C VAL A 261 -8.39 -9.96 17.58
N GLU A 262 -8.06 -8.72 17.94
CA GLU A 262 -8.90 -7.56 17.66
C GLU A 262 -8.37 -6.81 16.42
N HIS A 263 -9.26 -6.17 15.67
CA HIS A 263 -8.89 -5.37 14.50
C HIS A 263 -7.91 -4.25 14.91
N GLY A 264 -6.77 -4.15 14.23
CA GLY A 264 -5.73 -3.16 14.46
C GLY A 264 -4.73 -3.54 15.53
N SER A 265 -4.78 -4.78 16.05
CA SER A 265 -3.91 -5.22 17.12
C SER A 265 -2.58 -5.81 16.65
N ILE A 266 -1.51 -5.54 17.39
CA ILE A 266 -0.20 -6.16 17.24
C ILE A 266 -0.03 -7.16 18.36
N PHE A 267 0.38 -8.38 18.02
CA PHE A 267 0.66 -9.38 19.03
C PHE A 267 1.89 -8.97 19.86
N PRO A 268 1.87 -9.17 21.19
CA PRO A 268 3.00 -8.78 22.03
C PRO A 268 4.30 -9.48 21.66
N THR A 269 4.25 -10.64 21.00
CA THR A 269 5.42 -11.39 20.52
C THR A 269 5.98 -10.89 19.17
N GLU A 270 5.28 -10.00 18.47
CA GLU A 270 5.69 -9.44 17.18
C GLU A 270 6.67 -8.26 17.32
N LEU A 271 7.69 -8.39 18.19
CA LEU A 271 8.71 -7.34 18.37
C LEU A 271 9.36 -6.87 17.05
N PRO A 272 9.71 -7.77 16.09
CA PRO A 272 10.26 -7.34 14.81
C PRO A 272 9.34 -6.42 14.00
N LYS A 273 8.02 -6.64 14.09
CA LYS A 273 7.00 -5.82 13.41
C LYS A 273 6.90 -4.43 14.04
N ILE A 274 6.92 -4.35 15.37
CA ILE A 274 6.97 -3.07 16.10
C ILE A 274 8.23 -2.29 15.70
N THR A 275 9.37 -2.97 15.60
CA THR A 275 10.64 -2.38 15.13
C THR A 275 10.52 -1.87 13.69
N GLU A 276 10.02 -2.69 12.76
CA GLU A 276 9.86 -2.29 11.35
C GLU A 276 8.95 -1.07 11.20
N ILE A 277 7.80 -1.07 11.87
CA ILE A 277 6.85 0.05 11.87
C ILE A 277 7.51 1.32 12.41
N THR A 278 8.24 1.21 13.52
CA THR A 278 8.95 2.34 14.14
C THR A 278 10.04 2.90 13.22
N ILE A 279 10.86 2.05 12.60
CA ILE A 279 11.90 2.48 11.66
C ILE A 279 11.29 3.21 10.46
N ARG A 280 10.21 2.66 9.89
CA ARG A 280 9.52 3.29 8.76
C ARG A 280 8.96 4.65 9.14
N TYR A 281 8.37 4.76 10.33
CA TYR A 281 7.88 6.02 10.88
C TYR A 281 9.00 7.05 11.03
N PHE A 282 10.12 6.68 11.66
CA PHE A 282 11.27 7.58 11.83
C PHE A 282 11.90 8.01 10.49
N ARG A 283 11.96 7.11 9.51
CA ARG A 283 12.43 7.44 8.17
C ARG A 283 11.51 8.44 7.48
N GLU A 284 10.20 8.17 7.46
CA GLU A 284 9.20 9.10 6.92
C GLU A 284 9.31 10.46 7.64
N ALA A 285 9.60 10.44 8.94
CA ALA A 285 9.73 11.65 9.72
C ALA A 285 10.86 12.55 9.24
N ARG A 286 12.03 11.94 9.10
CA ARG A 286 13.21 12.60 8.58
C ARG A 286 13.02 13.07 7.14
N GLU A 287 12.37 12.27 6.27
CA GLU A 287 12.09 12.67 4.88
C GLU A 287 11.17 13.91 4.80
N LYS A 288 10.25 14.03 5.75
CA LYS A 288 9.35 15.19 5.88
C LYS A 288 9.94 16.34 6.71
N ASN A 289 11.24 16.29 7.05
CA ASN A 289 11.95 17.28 7.88
C ASN A 289 11.26 17.57 9.22
N PHE A 290 10.81 16.53 9.93
CA PHE A 290 10.32 16.66 11.28
C PHE A 290 10.88 15.59 12.21
N GLU A 291 10.87 15.87 13.50
CA GLU A 291 11.34 14.96 14.54
C GLU A 291 10.28 13.89 14.86
N GLY A 292 10.55 12.65 14.47
CA GLY A 292 9.65 11.53 14.70
C GLY A 292 9.54 11.18 16.19
N VAL A 293 8.33 11.18 16.75
CA VAL A 293 8.08 10.68 18.11
C VAL A 293 7.40 9.31 18.07
N ALA A 294 8.03 8.30 18.68
CA ALA A 294 7.42 7.00 18.96
C ALA A 294 7.20 6.83 20.45
N LEU A 295 6.08 6.21 20.84
CA LEU A 295 5.69 5.98 22.22
C LEU A 295 5.31 4.51 22.43
N ILE A 296 5.81 3.89 23.49
CA ILE A 296 5.46 2.55 23.92
C ILE A 296 4.94 2.64 25.36
N ASP A 297 3.66 2.38 25.57
CA ASP A 297 3.03 2.49 26.89
C ASP A 297 2.94 1.18 27.67
N CYS A 298 3.37 0.08 27.05
CA CYS A 298 3.17 -1.27 27.57
C CYS A 298 4.44 -2.16 27.57
N PRO A 299 5.64 -1.65 27.93
CA PRO A 299 6.86 -2.44 27.94
C PRO A 299 6.79 -3.64 28.91
N GLU A 300 6.09 -3.53 30.03
CA GLU A 300 5.88 -4.63 31.00
C GLU A 300 5.07 -5.77 30.39
N TYR A 301 4.05 -5.42 29.59
CA TYR A 301 3.21 -6.38 28.90
C TYR A 301 4.03 -7.11 27.85
N LEU A 302 4.81 -6.39 27.04
CA LEU A 302 5.73 -6.99 26.08
C LEU A 302 6.75 -7.91 26.77
N ARG A 303 7.30 -7.51 27.92
CA ARG A 303 8.22 -8.32 28.73
C ARG A 303 7.58 -9.62 29.19
N THR A 304 6.33 -9.57 29.62
CA THR A 304 5.60 -10.77 30.10
C THR A 304 5.53 -11.86 29.03
N TYR A 305 5.43 -11.51 27.74
CA TYR A 305 5.33 -12.46 26.64
C TYR A 305 6.68 -12.88 26.04
N ASN A 306 7.70 -12.03 26.12
CA ASN A 306 8.97 -12.26 25.42
C ASN A 306 10.17 -12.53 26.34
N GLY A 307 10.03 -12.24 27.64
CA GLY A 307 11.13 -12.24 28.60
C GLY A 307 11.98 -10.96 28.54
N PHE A 308 12.74 -10.73 29.61
CA PHE A 308 13.56 -9.53 29.81
C PHE A 308 14.64 -9.33 28.73
N ASP A 309 15.42 -10.37 28.44
CA ASP A 309 16.53 -10.29 27.47
C ASP A 309 16.08 -9.86 26.08
N ALA A 310 14.91 -10.35 25.63
CA ALA A 310 14.35 -9.99 24.35
C ALA A 310 13.91 -8.52 24.31
N ILE A 311 13.24 -8.05 25.37
CA ILE A 311 12.78 -6.65 25.47
C ILE A 311 13.94 -5.68 25.56
N VAL A 312 14.98 -6.01 26.33
CA VAL A 312 16.16 -5.14 26.43
C VAL A 312 16.85 -4.98 25.08
N LYS A 313 17.07 -6.08 24.34
CA LYS A 313 17.65 -6.03 22.99
C LYS A 313 16.78 -5.24 22.02
N PHE A 314 15.47 -5.46 22.08
CA PHE A 314 14.49 -4.74 21.28
C PHE A 314 14.50 -3.23 21.54
N LEU A 315 14.43 -2.81 22.81
CA LEU A 315 14.44 -1.39 23.19
C LEU A 315 15.79 -0.72 22.89
N ALA A 316 16.90 -1.43 23.09
CA ALA A 316 18.23 -0.95 22.69
C ALA A 316 18.31 -0.73 21.17
N SER A 317 17.80 -1.66 20.37
CA SER A 317 17.74 -1.49 18.91
C SER A 317 16.89 -0.27 18.52
N LEU A 318 15.72 -0.07 19.15
CA LEU A 318 14.91 1.12 18.90
C LEU A 318 15.64 2.41 19.25
N LYS A 319 16.37 2.45 20.37
CA LYS A 319 17.25 3.58 20.74
C LYS A 319 18.30 3.86 19.66
N ASP A 320 18.96 2.84 19.13
CA ASP A 320 19.95 3.04 18.06
C ASP A 320 19.30 3.70 16.83
N TYR A 321 18.05 3.33 16.50
CA TYR A 321 17.30 3.98 15.44
C TYR A 321 16.86 5.42 15.76
N THR A 322 16.56 5.77 17.02
CA THR A 322 16.28 7.17 17.38
C THR A 322 17.51 8.06 17.14
N ILE A 323 18.71 7.53 17.38
CA ILE A 323 19.97 8.22 17.09
C ILE A 323 20.15 8.39 15.58
N LEU A 324 19.97 7.31 14.81
CA LEU A 324 20.14 7.30 13.35
C LEU A 324 19.22 8.30 12.63
N TYR A 325 17.95 8.38 13.05
CA TYR A 325 16.94 9.18 12.38
C TYR A 325 16.67 10.55 13.01
N GLN A 326 17.34 10.90 14.11
CA GLN A 326 17.06 12.13 14.88
C GLN A 326 15.59 12.17 15.33
N ALA A 327 15.19 11.08 15.97
CA ALA A 327 13.84 10.87 16.48
C ALA A 327 13.84 10.76 18.02
N VAL A 328 12.65 10.70 18.60
CA VAL A 328 12.40 10.55 20.04
C VAL A 328 11.64 9.25 20.28
N LEU A 329 12.08 8.49 21.28
CA LEU A 329 11.35 7.35 21.83
C LEU A 329 10.90 7.67 23.26
N ILE A 330 9.62 7.46 23.55
CA ILE A 330 9.03 7.62 24.87
C ILE A 330 8.61 6.24 25.36
N LEU A 331 9.10 5.85 26.53
CA LEU A 331 8.75 4.60 27.20
C LEU A 331 7.99 4.95 28.48
N VAL A 332 6.74 4.50 28.58
CA VAL A 332 5.99 4.58 29.84
C VAL A 332 6.31 3.32 30.63
N ILE A 333 7.04 3.47 31.73
CA ILE A 333 7.50 2.33 32.55
C ILE A 333 7.01 2.51 33.97
N ASP A 334 6.33 1.50 34.51
CA ASP A 334 6.05 1.42 35.94
C ASP A 334 7.21 0.72 36.63
N GLU A 335 8.11 1.48 37.27
CA GLU A 335 9.30 0.93 37.96
C GLU A 335 8.96 -0.15 38.98
N ARG A 336 7.74 -0.14 39.56
CA ARG A 336 7.30 -1.14 40.55
C ARG A 336 7.07 -2.52 39.95
N ALA A 337 6.89 -2.61 38.63
CA ALA A 337 6.69 -3.85 37.92
C ALA A 337 8.01 -4.56 37.55
N TRP A 338 9.17 -3.94 37.79
CA TRP A 338 10.48 -4.46 37.41
C TRP A 338 11.31 -4.87 38.61
N ASP A 339 12.10 -5.93 38.46
CA ASP A 339 13.11 -6.29 39.44
C ASP A 339 14.21 -5.22 39.48
N GLU A 340 14.78 -4.93 40.65
CA GLU A 340 15.80 -3.88 40.81
C GLU A 340 17.01 -4.05 39.87
N ARG A 341 17.44 -5.30 39.68
CA ARG A 341 18.54 -5.64 38.76
C ARG A 341 18.16 -5.37 37.30
N GLU A 342 16.96 -5.79 36.91
CA GLU A 342 16.43 -5.59 35.56
C GLU A 342 16.28 -4.10 35.24
N LEU A 343 15.68 -3.33 36.16
CA LEU A 343 15.48 -1.89 36.02
C LEU A 343 16.82 -1.15 35.91
N THR A 344 17.81 -1.52 36.71
CA THR A 344 19.16 -0.93 36.65
C THR A 344 19.82 -1.19 35.31
N LEU A 345 19.73 -2.42 34.80
CA LEU A 345 20.31 -2.80 33.51
C LEU A 345 19.59 -2.10 32.35
N LEU A 346 18.27 -2.02 32.41
CA LEU A 346 17.45 -1.30 31.44
C LEU A 346 17.86 0.18 31.39
N LYS A 347 17.88 0.86 32.54
CA LYS A 347 18.30 2.27 32.64
C LYS A 347 19.71 2.47 32.10
N ARG A 348 20.66 1.56 32.38
CA ARG A 348 22.05 1.65 31.92
C ARG A 348 22.23 1.47 30.41
N LEU A 349 21.40 0.66 29.75
CA LEU A 349 21.48 0.46 28.31
C LEU A 349 20.77 1.57 27.54
N LEU A 350 19.73 2.12 28.15
CA LEU A 350 18.86 3.12 27.56
C LEU A 350 19.35 4.56 27.78
N THR A 351 19.96 4.86 28.92
CA THR A 351 20.58 6.17 29.24
C THR A 351 22.07 6.09 28.98
#